data_AF-A0A8H3EML3-F1
#
_entry.id   AF-A0A8H3EML3-F1
#
_cell.length_a   1.000
_cell.length_b   1.000
_cell.length_c   1.000
_cell.angle_alpha   90.00
_cell.angle_beta   90.00
_cell.angle_gamma   90.00
#
_symmetry.space_group_name_H-M   'P 1'
#
loop_
_entity.id
_entity.type
_entity.pdbx_description
1 polymer ?
#
loop_
_entity_poly.entity_id
_entity_poly.type
_entity_poly.pdbx_seq_one_letter_code
_entity_poly.pdbx_strand_id
1 'polypeptide(L)'
;MLDLRPNSEQITVKYHPYIDILPFPTLRKNLITHQEVIEEDEFFHDMLTCLVYWGGAVIERKDREDSTANASTGTPWDVRSWEARVWFLNKVLDFARS
;
A
#
# COMPACT_ATOMS: atom_id res chain seq x y z
N MET A 1 8.14 9.00 -6.49
CA MET A 1 8.22 9.38 -5.06
C MET A 1 7.06 10.29 -4.61
N LEU A 2 6.07 10.61 -5.45
CA LEU A 2 4.89 11.40 -5.04
C LEU A 2 3.99 10.64 -4.04
N ASP A 3 3.92 9.32 -4.16
CA ASP A 3 2.97 8.49 -3.41
C ASP A 3 3.27 8.41 -1.90
N LEU A 4 4.51 8.67 -1.49
CA LEU A 4 4.91 8.71 -0.07
C LEU A 4 4.91 10.13 0.52
N ARG A 5 4.59 11.16 -0.27
CA ARG A 5 4.52 12.54 0.26
C ARG A 5 3.53 12.57 1.44
N PRO A 6 3.93 13.11 2.60
CA PRO A 6 3.04 13.16 3.76
C PRO A 6 1.82 14.02 3.47
N ASN A 7 0.65 13.57 3.93
CA ASN A 7 -0.56 14.38 3.98
C ASN A 7 -0.57 15.28 5.24
N SER A 8 -1.53 16.20 5.32
CA SER A 8 -1.65 17.14 6.46
C SER A 8 -1.86 16.39 7.77
N GLU A 9 -2.65 15.33 7.71
CA GLU A 9 -3.08 14.51 8.84
C GLU A 9 -1.87 13.78 9.44
N GLN A 10 -0.95 13.27 8.61
CA GLN A 10 0.32 12.66 9.00
C GLN A 10 1.27 13.62 9.75
N ILE A 11 1.10 14.93 9.57
CA ILE A 11 1.92 15.95 10.23
C ILE A 11 1.29 16.41 11.55
N THR A 12 -0.03 16.41 11.62
CA THR A 12 -0.80 17.11 12.67
C THR A 12 -1.46 16.19 13.67
N VAL A 13 -1.61 14.91 13.36
CA VAL A 13 -2.32 13.92 14.18
C VAL A 13 -1.35 12.83 14.63
N LYS A 14 -1.55 12.29 15.84
CA LYS A 14 -0.83 11.10 16.32
C LYS A 14 -1.50 9.85 15.75
N TYR A 15 -0.73 8.91 15.23
CA TYR A 15 -1.19 7.64 14.68
C TYR A 15 -0.05 6.61 14.74
N HIS A 16 -0.32 5.36 14.36
CA HIS A 16 0.71 4.32 14.36
C HIS A 16 1.63 4.40 13.10
N PRO A 17 2.97 4.38 13.25
CA PRO A 17 3.91 4.58 12.14
C PRO A 17 3.81 3.60 10.97
N TYR A 18 3.21 2.42 11.15
CA TYR A 18 3.02 1.48 10.04
C TYR A 18 2.23 2.11 8.88
N ILE A 19 1.37 3.10 9.15
CA ILE A 19 0.58 3.77 8.11
C ILE A 19 1.50 4.47 7.10
N ASP A 20 2.69 4.91 7.50
CA ASP A 20 3.61 5.65 6.62
C ASP A 20 4.23 4.78 5.52
N ILE A 21 4.23 3.46 5.67
CA ILE A 21 4.79 2.54 4.66
C ILE A 21 3.86 2.38 3.45
N LEU A 22 2.60 2.76 3.59
CA LEU A 22 1.57 2.58 2.58
C LEU A 22 1.70 3.63 1.47
N PRO A 23 1.94 3.24 0.21
CA PRO A 23 2.01 4.19 -0.91
C PRO A 23 0.61 4.60 -1.42
N PHE A 24 -0.37 4.71 -0.51
CA PHE A 24 -1.77 5.00 -0.82
C PHE A 24 -2.20 6.27 -0.07
N PRO A 25 -2.03 7.48 -0.65
CA PRO A 25 -2.29 8.74 0.05
C PRO A 25 -3.68 8.85 0.69
N THR A 26 -4.72 8.45 -0.04
CA THR A 26 -6.12 8.47 0.44
C THR A 26 -6.34 7.47 1.58
N LEU A 27 -5.81 6.25 1.45
CA LEU A 27 -5.92 5.25 2.51
C LEU A 27 -5.22 5.73 3.79
N ARG A 28 -3.99 6.24 3.69
CA ARG A 28 -3.26 6.79 4.85
C ARG A 28 -4.06 7.88 5.55
N LYS A 29 -4.61 8.83 4.78
CA LYS A 29 -5.48 9.88 5.33
C LYS A 29 -6.68 9.28 6.06
N ASN A 30 -7.39 8.34 5.44
CA ASN A 30 -8.60 7.77 6.01
C ASN A 30 -8.31 6.97 7.29
N LEU A 31 -7.21 6.21 7.32
CA LEU A 31 -6.78 5.47 8.50
C LEU A 31 -6.49 6.42 9.67
N ILE A 32 -5.82 7.55 9.41
CA ILE A 32 -5.51 8.54 10.44
C ILE A 32 -6.76 9.27 10.94
N THR A 33 -7.66 9.63 10.03
CA THR A 33 -8.91 10.33 10.37
C THR A 33 -9.88 9.44 11.16
N HIS A 34 -9.94 8.14 10.85
CA HIS A 34 -10.91 7.20 11.43
C HIS A 34 -10.28 6.18 12.38
N GLN A 35 -9.07 6.45 12.89
CA GLN A 35 -8.33 5.52 13.75
C GLN A 35 -9.06 5.13 15.05
N GLU A 36 -10.06 5.90 15.49
CA GLU A 36 -10.88 5.58 16.66
C GLU A 36 -11.96 4.53 16.39
N VAL A 37 -12.32 4.32 15.12
CA VAL A 37 -13.39 3.40 14.68
C VAL A 37 -12.82 2.10 14.12
N ILE A 38 -11.55 2.13 13.72
CA ILE A 38 -10.86 0.99 13.12
C ILE A 38 -10.21 0.16 14.23
N GLU A 39 -10.47 -1.15 14.21
CA GLU A 39 -9.70 -2.11 15.01
C GLU A 39 -8.31 -2.26 14.35
N GLU A 40 -7.28 -1.69 15.01
CA GLU A 40 -5.94 -1.51 14.44
C GLU A 40 -5.26 -2.84 14.12
N ASP A 41 -5.35 -3.82 15.03
CA ASP A 41 -4.67 -5.11 14.91
C ASP A 41 -5.28 -5.95 13.78
N GLU A 42 -6.62 -6.02 13.71
CA GLU A 42 -7.38 -6.68 12.64
C GLU A 42 -7.03 -6.06 11.29
N PHE A 43 -7.03 -4.73 11.19
CA PHE A 43 -6.70 -4.05 9.95
C PHE A 43 -5.26 -4.32 9.52
N PHE A 44 -4.31 -4.29 10.46
CA PHE A 44 -2.91 -4.60 10.18
C PHE A 44 -2.74 -6.05 9.68
N HIS A 45 -3.42 -7.02 10.28
CA HIS A 45 -3.40 -8.41 9.83
C HIS A 45 -4.05 -8.60 8.44
N ASP A 46 -5.17 -7.93 8.19
CA ASP A 46 -5.82 -7.93 6.88
C ASP A 46 -4.90 -7.35 5.81
N MET A 47 -4.23 -6.24 6.11
CA MET A 47 -3.27 -5.59 5.23
C MET A 47 -2.14 -6.56 4.83
N LEU A 48 -1.53 -7.24 5.82
CA LEU A 48 -0.46 -8.23 5.57
C LEU A 48 -0.92 -9.40 4.68
N THR A 49 -2.19 -9.77 4.75
CA THR A 49 -2.75 -10.92 4.02
C THR A 49 -3.26 -10.53 2.62
N CYS A 50 -3.67 -9.27 2.46
CA CYS A 50 -4.44 -8.81 1.31
C CYS A 50 -3.69 -7.88 0.36
N LEU A 51 -2.68 -7.16 0.83
CA LEU A 51 -1.84 -6.32 0.00
C LEU A 51 -0.62 -7.12 -0.48
N VAL A 52 -0.51 -7.29 -1.79
CA VAL A 52 0.58 -8.00 -2.44
C VAL A 52 1.46 -6.98 -3.15
N TYR A 53 2.75 -6.97 -2.82
CA TYR A 53 3.76 -6.19 -3.54
C TYR A 53 4.45 -7.05 -4.59
N TRP A 54 4.46 -6.58 -5.83
CA TRP A 54 4.99 -7.32 -6.99
C TRP A 54 6.39 -6.87 -7.43
N GLY A 55 6.99 -5.87 -6.80
CA GLY A 55 8.20 -5.22 -7.31
C GLY A 55 9.54 -5.89 -6.96
N GLY A 56 9.52 -7.12 -6.42
CA GLY A 56 10.72 -7.86 -6.02
C GLY A 56 10.86 -9.24 -6.68
N ALA A 57 9.95 -9.65 -7.56
CA ALA A 57 10.07 -10.91 -8.28
C ALA A 57 11.17 -10.82 -9.35
N VAL A 58 12.43 -10.87 -8.90
CA VAL A 58 13.51 -11.40 -9.70
C VAL A 58 13.11 -12.85 -9.97
N ILE A 59 12.50 -13.10 -11.14
CA ILE A 59 12.68 -14.38 -11.81
C ILE A 59 14.18 -14.65 -11.71
N GLU A 60 14.56 -15.72 -11.00
CA GLU A 60 15.95 -16.15 -10.88
C GLU A 60 16.61 -15.95 -12.23
N ARG A 61 17.68 -15.13 -12.25
CA ARG A 61 18.45 -14.86 -13.46
C ARG A 61 19.15 -16.15 -13.86
N LYS A 62 18.42 -17.03 -14.52
CA LYS A 62 18.95 -18.09 -15.35
C LYS A 62 18.35 -17.85 -16.73
N ASP A 63 19.22 -17.41 -17.63
CA ASP A 63 18.99 -17.35 -19.08
C ASP A 63 18.21 -16.11 -19.56
N ARG A 64 18.92 -15.00 -19.76
CA ARG A 64 18.47 -13.89 -20.62
C ARG A 64 19.67 -13.30 -21.37
N GLU A 65 20.18 -14.08 -22.31
CA GLU A 65 20.61 -13.50 -23.58
C GLU A 65 19.33 -13.35 -24.43
N ASP A 66 19.14 -12.18 -25.03
CA ASP A 66 18.00 -11.80 -25.87
C ASP A 66 16.60 -11.81 -25.22
N SER A 67 16.20 -10.65 -24.69
CA SER A 67 14.86 -10.07 -24.93
C SER A 67 14.77 -8.69 -24.29
N THR A 68 14.76 -7.66 -25.11
CA THR A 68 14.22 -6.33 -24.82
C THR A 68 12.75 -6.43 -24.40
N ALA A 69 12.49 -6.64 -23.12
CA ALA A 69 11.19 -6.43 -22.51
C ALA A 69 11.44 -5.60 -21.24
N ASN A 70 10.95 -4.38 -21.28
CA ASN A 70 11.01 -3.37 -20.23
C ASN A 70 10.32 -3.89 -18.96
N ALA A 71 11.00 -4.71 -18.17
CA ALA A 71 10.56 -5.15 -16.87
C ALA A 71 10.54 -3.93 -15.95
N SER A 72 9.37 -3.31 -15.81
CA SER A 72 9.17 -2.25 -14.81
C SER A 72 9.51 -2.84 -13.45
N THR A 73 10.69 -2.50 -12.94
CA THR A 73 11.16 -2.86 -11.61
C THR A 73 10.29 -2.09 -10.62
N GLY A 74 9.14 -2.66 -10.25
CA GLY A 74 8.20 -2.03 -9.34
C GLY A 74 8.91 -1.68 -8.03
N THR A 75 8.74 -0.46 -7.53
CA THR A 75 9.36 -0.05 -6.26
C THR A 75 8.32 -0.07 -5.16
N PRO A 76 8.67 -0.36 -3.89
CA PRO A 76 7.68 -0.46 -2.81
C PRO A 76 6.90 0.84 -2.58
N TRP A 77 7.46 1.98 -2.99
CA TRP A 77 6.85 3.30 -2.88
C TRP A 77 6.11 3.76 -4.15
N ASP A 78 5.98 2.90 -5.16
CA ASP A 78 5.14 3.15 -6.33
C ASP A 78 3.83 2.37 -6.15
N VAL A 79 2.72 3.10 -6.06
CA VAL A 79 1.37 2.53 -5.88
C VAL A 79 1.03 1.46 -6.93
N ARG A 80 1.60 1.58 -8.14
CA ARG A 80 1.38 0.64 -9.26
C ARG A 80 2.05 -0.72 -9.05
N SER A 81 2.92 -0.83 -8.05
CA SER A 81 3.61 -2.08 -7.70
C SER A 81 2.83 -2.92 -6.69
N TRP A 82 1.66 -2.47 -6.28
CA TRP A 82 0.82 -3.13 -5.26
C TRP A 82 -0.51 -3.55 -5.86
N GLU A 83 -0.98 -4.72 -5.42
CA GLU A 83 -2.29 -5.26 -5.72
C GLU A 83 -3.02 -5.59 -4.41
N ALA A 84 -4.31 -5.30 -4.36
CA ALA A 84 -5.16 -5.65 -3.23
C ALA A 84 -6.14 -6.75 -3.61
N ARG A 85 -6.39 -7.70 -2.70
CA ARG A 85 -7.48 -8.67 -2.89
C ARG A 85 -8.84 -7.96 -2.94
N VAL A 86 -9.75 -8.44 -3.79
CA VAL A 86 -11.06 -7.81 -4.06
C VAL A 86 -11.89 -7.56 -2.81
N TRP A 87 -11.91 -8.49 -1.86
CA TRP A 87 -12.71 -8.32 -0.63
C TRP A 87 -12.15 -7.22 0.30
N PHE A 88 -10.83 -7.04 0.31
CA PHE A 88 -10.18 -5.99 1.08
C PHE A 88 -10.48 -4.60 0.49
N LEU A 89 -10.60 -4.51 -0.83
CA LEU A 89 -11.03 -3.27 -1.49
C LEU A 89 -12.43 -2.84 -1.04
N ASN A 90 -13.36 -3.77 -0.85
CA ASN A 90 -14.70 -3.42 -0.34
C ASN A 90 -14.61 -2.81 1.06
N LYS A 91 -13.87 -3.46 1.97
CA LYS A 91 -13.63 -2.95 3.33
C LYS A 91 -13.02 -1.54 3.31
N VAL A 92 -12.01 -1.31 2.47
CA VAL A 92 -11.36 0.01 2.32
C VAL A 92 -12.26 1.06 1.67
N LEU A 93 -13.06 0.69 0.65
CA LEU A 93 -13.96 1.60 -0.02
C LEU A 93 -15.12 2.05 0.87
N ASP A 94 -15.59 1.18 1.76
CA ASP A 94 -16.60 1.53 2.75
C ASP A 94 -16.06 2.61 3.70
N PHE A 95 -14.81 2.51 4.14
CA PHE A 95 -14.14 3.59 4.90
C PHE A 95 -13.89 4.86 4.09
N ALA A 96 -13.70 4.76 2.77
CA ALA A 96 -13.45 5.93 1.93
C ALA A 96 -14.71 6.72 1.56
N ARG A 97 -15.90 6.18 1.83
CA ARG A 97 -17.20 6.80 1.53
C ARG A 97 -17.91 7.34 2.77
N SER A 98 -17.42 7.02 3.97
CA SER A 98 -17.84 7.58 5.25
C SER A 98 -17.16 8.91 5.53
#